data_AF-A0A9W8CZW7-F1
#
_entry.id   AF-A0A9W8CZW7-F1
#
_cell.length_a   1.000
_cell.length_b   1.000
_cell.length_c   1.000
_cell.angle_alpha   90.00
_cell.angle_beta   90.00
_cell.angle_gamma   90.00
#
_symmetry.space_group_name_H-M   'P 1'
#
loop_
_entity.id
_entity.type
_entity.pdbx_description
1 polymer ?
#
loop_
_entity_poly.entity_id
_entity_poly.type
_entity_poly.pdbx_seq_one_letter_code
_entity_poly.pdbx_strand_id
1 'polypeptide(L)'
;MVTMPDSTSARERHQPSYEASDASDKMPEPQVFEPSKDVMELSKRGGLSMVLQTVIATIFAFLIVILPTIFILLFVYISWLRIPLAIYAVYCYVDPTISDGVGQRSEWVRGLWLWKYVNAYFPVRIVVEQRLDPSQNYVFGVSPHGILCFSGQVVIGSQRGGLDESLGGIRVHPIVLHHALKLPIFHQYGLALGGLSSSRESIRRCLAHKNRDSIAIVVGGAKESLYTNRGSRKVVLKNRKGFV
;
A
#
# COMPACT_ATOMS: atom_id res chain seq x y z
N MET A 1 -18.06 -53.66 -6.32
CA MET A 1 -18.63 -53.82 -7.67
C MET A 1 -20.04 -53.25 -7.64
N VAL A 2 -20.17 -51.94 -7.90
CA VAL A 2 -21.44 -51.28 -8.23
C VAL A 2 -21.06 -50.19 -9.24
N THR A 3 -21.70 -50.28 -10.39
CA THR A 3 -21.44 -49.60 -11.66
C THR A 3 -21.90 -48.13 -11.65
N MET A 4 -21.12 -47.27 -12.28
CA MET A 4 -21.49 -45.91 -12.69
C MET A 4 -22.54 -45.96 -13.82
N PRO A 5 -23.45 -44.97 -13.92
CA PRO A 5 -24.07 -44.59 -15.18
C PRO A 5 -23.36 -43.36 -15.76
N ASP A 6 -22.91 -43.51 -17.00
CA ASP A 6 -22.66 -42.41 -17.94
C ASP A 6 -23.99 -41.81 -18.40
N SER A 7 -24.10 -40.48 -18.41
CA SER A 7 -24.96 -39.77 -19.36
C SER A 7 -24.52 -38.32 -19.50
N THR A 8 -23.70 -38.10 -20.51
CA THR A 8 -23.70 -36.96 -21.42
C THR A 8 -25.06 -36.24 -21.47
N SER A 9 -25.18 -35.06 -20.85
CA SER A 9 -25.89 -33.89 -21.39
C SER A 9 -25.92 -32.74 -20.37
N ALA A 10 -25.96 -31.52 -20.90
CA ALA A 10 -26.25 -30.26 -20.20
C ALA A 10 -25.14 -29.67 -19.31
N ARG A 11 -24.23 -28.91 -19.95
CA ARG A 11 -24.11 -27.45 -19.75
C ARG A 11 -22.96 -26.94 -20.62
N GLU A 12 -23.29 -26.59 -21.85
CA GLU A 12 -22.53 -25.59 -22.62
C GLU A 12 -22.45 -24.32 -21.77
N ARG A 13 -21.28 -24.09 -21.17
CA ARG A 13 -20.94 -22.78 -20.64
C ARG A 13 -20.54 -21.95 -21.84
N HIS A 14 -21.28 -20.88 -22.12
CA HIS A 14 -20.80 -19.75 -22.91
C HIS A 14 -19.38 -19.39 -22.46
N GLN A 15 -18.39 -19.81 -23.24
CA GLN A 15 -17.11 -19.14 -23.28
C GLN A 15 -17.38 -17.82 -24.01
N PRO A 16 -17.05 -16.65 -23.44
CA PRO A 16 -17.02 -15.44 -24.22
C PRO A 16 -15.96 -15.66 -25.32
N SER A 17 -16.41 -15.67 -26.57
CA SER A 17 -15.55 -15.60 -27.74
C SER A 17 -14.78 -14.28 -27.63
N TYR A 18 -13.50 -14.36 -27.26
CA TYR A 18 -12.56 -13.28 -27.56
C TYR A 18 -12.40 -13.28 -29.07
N GLU A 19 -13.28 -12.57 -29.76
CA GLU A 19 -13.00 -12.10 -31.10
C GLU A 19 -11.73 -11.25 -30.98
N ALA A 20 -10.64 -11.77 -31.52
CA ALA A 20 -9.43 -11.00 -31.73
C ALA A 20 -9.82 -9.88 -32.70
N SER A 21 -10.10 -8.70 -32.16
CA SER A 21 -10.30 -7.50 -32.94
C SER A 21 -9.00 -7.23 -33.69
N ASP A 22 -9.05 -7.48 -34.98
CA ASP A 22 -8.00 -7.19 -35.94
C ASP A 22 -7.89 -5.67 -36.09
N ALA A 23 -7.12 -5.06 -35.19
CA ALA A 23 -6.66 -3.70 -35.29
C ALA A 23 -5.25 -3.69 -34.73
N SER A 24 -4.30 -3.23 -35.54
CA SER A 24 -2.97 -2.83 -35.15
C SER A 24 -3.03 -1.60 -34.22
N ASP A 25 -3.71 -1.74 -33.08
CA ASP A 25 -3.80 -0.73 -32.06
C ASP A 25 -2.47 -0.75 -31.33
N LYS A 26 -1.53 0.08 -31.80
CA LYS A 26 -0.28 0.33 -31.07
C LYS A 26 -0.71 0.77 -29.67
N MET A 27 -0.53 -0.12 -28.68
CA MET A 27 -0.68 0.28 -27.28
C MET A 27 0.10 1.58 -27.10
N PRO A 28 -0.54 2.65 -26.60
CA PRO A 28 0.14 3.93 -26.43
C PRO A 28 1.41 3.70 -25.62
N GLU A 29 2.50 4.37 -26.01
CA GLU A 29 3.77 4.18 -25.32
C GLU A 29 3.60 4.43 -23.81
N PRO A 30 4.09 3.52 -22.95
CA PRO A 30 3.93 3.65 -21.53
C PRO A 30 4.58 4.94 -21.04
N GLN A 31 3.82 5.73 -20.27
CA GLN A 31 4.34 6.96 -19.68
C GLN A 31 5.20 6.61 -18.47
N VAL A 32 6.46 7.06 -18.50
CA VAL A 32 7.42 6.83 -17.41
C VAL A 32 7.56 8.10 -16.60
N PHE A 33 7.27 7.99 -15.31
CA PHE A 33 7.47 9.04 -14.31
C PHE A 33 8.67 8.67 -13.45
N GLU A 34 9.71 9.49 -13.54
CA GLU A 34 10.93 9.36 -12.75
C GLU A 34 10.77 10.10 -11.40
N PRO A 35 11.52 9.69 -10.35
CA PRO A 35 11.62 10.47 -9.13
C PRO A 35 12.08 11.92 -9.40
N SER A 36 11.84 12.80 -8.44
CA SER A 36 12.31 14.19 -8.52
C SER A 36 13.83 14.27 -8.74
N LYS A 37 14.30 15.27 -9.51
CA LYS A 37 15.72 15.40 -9.89
C LYS A 37 16.66 15.38 -8.69
N ASP A 38 16.28 16.02 -7.59
CA ASP A 38 17.06 16.08 -6.36
C ASP A 38 17.15 14.72 -5.62
N VAL A 39 16.15 13.84 -5.78
CA VAL A 39 16.19 12.46 -5.30
C VAL A 39 17.15 11.65 -6.16
N MET A 40 17.07 11.79 -7.49
CA MET A 40 17.96 11.09 -8.42
C MET A 40 19.42 11.49 -8.26
N GLU A 41 19.70 12.77 -8.04
CA GLU A 41 21.03 13.26 -7.73
C GLU A 41 21.54 12.71 -6.40
N LEU A 42 20.71 12.70 -5.35
CA LEU A 42 21.07 12.16 -4.04
C LEU A 42 21.34 10.65 -4.11
N SER A 43 20.53 9.90 -4.83
CA SER A 43 20.67 8.44 -5.02
C SER A 43 22.05 8.06 -5.60
N LYS A 44 22.59 8.90 -6.50
CA LYS A 44 23.90 8.69 -7.12
C LYS A 44 25.08 9.07 -6.23
N ARG A 45 24.87 9.73 -5.09
CA ARG A 45 25.95 10.15 -4.19
C ARG A 45 26.45 8.98 -3.34
N GLY A 46 27.76 8.72 -3.41
CA GLY A 46 28.43 7.73 -2.58
C GLY A 46 28.80 8.22 -1.17
N GLY A 47 29.62 7.43 -0.47
CA GLY A 47 30.19 7.78 0.83
C GLY A 47 29.13 8.01 1.91
N LEU A 48 29.25 9.11 2.66
CA LEU A 48 28.37 9.44 3.78
C LEU A 48 26.90 9.56 3.37
N SER A 49 26.61 10.07 2.16
CA SER A 49 25.23 10.21 1.67
C SER A 49 24.55 8.85 1.51
N MET A 50 25.26 7.83 1.02
CA MET A 50 24.73 6.47 0.90
C MET A 50 24.48 5.84 2.27
N VAL A 51 25.39 6.06 3.23
CA VAL A 51 25.18 5.60 4.62
C VAL A 51 23.94 6.24 5.22
N LEU A 52 23.78 7.56 5.06
CA LEU A 52 22.63 8.29 5.58
C LEU A 52 21.31 7.81 4.95
N GLN A 53 21.29 7.60 3.63
CA GLN A 53 20.15 7.00 2.92
C GLN A 53 19.79 5.63 3.51
N THR A 54 20.79 4.76 3.71
CA THR A 54 20.60 3.40 4.24
C THR A 54 20.04 3.42 5.66
N VAL A 55 20.62 4.24 6.55
CA VAL A 55 20.18 4.37 7.94
C VAL A 55 18.75 4.89 8.01
N ILE A 56 18.45 5.94 7.25
CA ILE A 56 17.10 6.52 7.19
C ILE A 56 16.09 5.51 6.64
N ALA A 57 16.38 4.83 5.52
CA ALA A 57 15.49 3.83 4.95
C ALA A 57 15.25 2.66 5.93
N THR A 58 16.28 2.27 6.68
CA THR A 58 16.17 1.22 7.70
C THR A 58 15.26 1.67 8.85
N ILE A 59 15.51 2.84 9.45
CA ILE A 59 14.65 3.39 10.51
C ILE A 59 13.21 3.50 10.02
N PHE A 60 13.02 4.02 8.80
CA PHE A 60 11.72 4.15 8.17
C PHE A 60 11.00 2.80 8.01
N ALA A 61 11.71 1.76 7.55
CA ALA A 61 11.16 0.41 7.40
C ALA A 61 10.68 -0.19 8.73
N PHE A 62 11.31 0.18 9.85
CA PHE A 62 10.97 -0.33 11.17
C PHE A 62 10.06 0.60 11.99
N LEU A 63 9.48 1.66 11.42
CA LEU A 63 8.61 2.58 12.17
C LEU A 63 7.43 1.89 12.85
N ILE A 64 6.83 0.88 12.23
CA ILE A 64 5.74 0.11 12.83
C ILE A 64 6.16 -0.65 14.09
N VAL A 65 7.46 -0.90 14.27
CA VAL A 65 8.02 -1.52 15.49
C VAL A 65 8.55 -0.45 16.45
N ILE A 66 9.26 0.54 15.93
CA ILE A 66 9.89 1.61 16.72
C ILE A 66 8.85 2.45 17.44
N LEU A 67 7.80 2.91 16.75
CA LEU A 67 6.81 3.82 17.33
C LEU A 67 6.02 3.19 18.50
N PRO A 68 5.47 1.95 18.38
CA PRO A 68 4.84 1.30 19.53
C PRO A 68 5.83 0.98 20.66
N THR A 69 7.08 0.66 20.33
CA THR A 69 8.12 0.44 21.35
C THR A 69 8.38 1.70 22.16
N ILE A 70 8.49 2.87 21.51
CA ILE A 70 8.62 4.15 22.20
C ILE A 70 7.42 4.38 23.13
N PHE A 71 6.20 4.15 22.66
CA PHE A 71 5.00 4.27 23.49
C PHE A 71 5.08 3.39 24.75
N ILE A 72 5.46 2.12 24.60
CA ILE A 72 5.63 1.18 25.72
C ILE A 72 6.70 1.68 26.70
N LEU A 73 7.85 2.14 26.20
CA LEU A 73 8.93 2.65 27.05
C LEU A 73 8.48 3.89 27.83
N LEU A 74 7.78 4.84 27.18
CA LEU A 74 7.22 6.01 27.86
C LEU A 74 6.22 5.60 28.96
N PHE A 75 5.36 4.63 28.67
CA PHE A 75 4.37 4.13 29.62
C PHE A 75 5.00 3.43 30.83
N VAL A 76 6.04 2.62 30.61
CA VAL A 76 6.72 1.86 31.66
C VAL A 76 7.56 2.77 32.55
N TYR A 77 8.42 3.59 31.96
CA TYR A 77 9.46 4.33 32.68
C TYR A 77 9.01 5.71 33.18
N ILE A 78 8.00 6.34 32.57
CA ILE A 78 7.57 7.69 32.93
C ILE A 78 6.20 7.62 33.62
N SER A 79 6.20 7.39 34.93
CA SER A 79 4.99 7.10 35.71
C SER A 79 3.91 8.19 35.63
N TRP A 80 4.30 9.48 35.57
CA TRP A 80 3.34 10.58 35.49
C TRP A 80 2.65 10.68 34.11
N LEU A 81 3.20 10.02 33.07
CA LEU A 81 2.58 9.95 31.74
C LEU A 81 1.62 8.76 31.58
N ARG A 82 1.50 7.85 32.55
CA ARG A 82 0.68 6.63 32.38
C ARG A 82 -0.79 6.91 32.11
N ILE A 83 -1.41 7.78 32.90
CA ILE A 83 -2.83 8.15 32.74
C ILE A 83 -3.07 8.82 31.37
N PRO A 84 -2.33 9.89 30.98
CA PRO A 84 -2.56 10.50 29.67
C PRO A 84 -2.26 9.56 28.50
N LEU A 85 -1.22 8.72 28.60
CA LEU A 85 -0.93 7.71 27.57
C LEU A 85 -2.00 6.63 27.48
N ALA A 86 -2.60 6.21 28.60
CA ALA A 86 -3.71 5.26 28.61
C ALA A 86 -4.95 5.85 27.94
N ILE A 87 -5.31 7.10 28.25
CA ILE A 87 -6.42 7.82 27.60
C ILE A 87 -6.17 7.90 26.09
N TYR A 88 -4.96 8.25 25.70
CA TYR A 88 -4.56 8.33 24.31
C TYR A 88 -4.59 6.98 23.58
N ALA A 89 -4.21 5.88 24.24
CA ALA A 89 -4.33 4.54 23.70
C ALA A 89 -5.80 4.14 23.50
N VAL A 90 -6.67 4.47 24.46
CA VAL A 90 -8.13 4.27 24.32
C VAL A 90 -8.66 5.07 23.14
N TYR A 91 -8.26 6.33 23.00
CA TYR A 91 -8.62 7.16 21.84
C TYR A 91 -8.22 6.48 20.52
N CYS A 92 -6.97 6.04 20.36
CA CYS A 92 -6.51 5.35 19.16
C CYS A 92 -7.28 4.04 18.89
N TYR A 93 -7.74 3.35 19.94
CA TYR A 93 -8.48 2.09 19.83
C TYR A 93 -9.92 2.27 19.36
N VAL A 94 -10.58 3.36 19.80
CA VAL A 94 -12.00 3.65 19.50
C VAL A 94 -12.18 4.63 18.34
N ASP A 95 -11.10 5.20 17.80
CA ASP A 95 -11.18 6.20 16.74
C ASP A 95 -11.92 5.66 15.49
N PRO A 96 -13.09 6.21 15.15
CA PRO A 96 -13.87 5.77 14.00
C PRO A 96 -13.20 6.11 12.65
N THR A 97 -12.25 7.05 12.63
CA THR A 97 -11.61 7.54 11.41
C THR A 97 -10.83 6.45 10.69
N ILE A 98 -10.37 5.44 11.42
CA ILE A 98 -9.72 4.22 10.88
C ILE A 98 -10.60 3.54 9.81
N SER A 99 -11.93 3.66 9.91
CA SER A 99 -12.90 3.00 9.02
C SER A 99 -13.94 3.95 8.41
N ASP A 100 -13.70 5.27 8.40
CA ASP A 100 -14.61 6.26 7.83
C ASP A 100 -14.68 6.20 6.29
N GLY A 101 -13.61 5.74 5.65
CA GLY A 101 -13.48 5.66 4.19
C GLY A 101 -13.05 6.96 3.51
N VAL A 102 -12.80 8.04 4.26
CA VAL A 102 -12.29 9.31 3.71
C VAL A 102 -10.76 9.32 3.76
N GLY A 103 -10.18 8.81 4.85
CA GLY A 103 -8.74 8.85 5.09
C GLY A 103 -8.23 10.25 5.44
N GLN A 104 -7.26 10.35 6.36
CA GLN A 104 -6.74 11.63 6.85
C GLN A 104 -5.38 11.98 6.25
N ARG A 105 -5.30 12.02 4.92
CA ARG A 105 -4.03 12.27 4.22
C ARG A 105 -3.49 13.66 4.54
N SER A 106 -2.28 13.72 5.11
CA SER A 106 -1.56 14.95 5.43
C SER A 106 -0.44 15.18 4.43
N GLU A 107 -0.59 16.19 3.58
CA GLU A 107 0.45 16.56 2.61
C GLU A 107 1.74 17.03 3.31
N TRP A 108 1.65 17.58 4.52
CA TRP A 108 2.82 17.94 5.31
C TRP A 108 3.65 16.71 5.69
N VAL A 109 3.01 15.62 6.14
CA VAL A 109 3.72 14.36 6.48
C VAL A 109 4.31 13.70 5.23
N ARG A 110 3.56 13.69 4.12
CA ARG A 110 4.03 13.13 2.83
C ARG A 110 5.11 13.98 2.15
N GLY A 111 5.23 15.25 2.53
CA GLY A 111 6.23 16.20 2.06
C GLY A 111 7.48 16.32 2.95
N LEU A 112 7.55 15.60 4.08
CA LEU A 112 8.70 15.64 4.98
C LEU A 112 10.01 15.33 4.25
N TRP A 113 11.08 16.00 4.67
CA TRP A 113 12.41 15.85 4.08
C TRP A 113 12.94 14.41 4.12
N LEU A 114 12.48 13.60 5.08
CA LEU A 114 12.84 12.19 5.24
C LEU A 114 12.54 11.39 3.96
N TRP A 115 11.43 11.69 3.29
CA TRP A 115 11.03 11.02 2.05
C TRP A 115 12.06 11.20 0.94
N LYS A 116 12.80 12.31 0.92
CA LYS A 116 13.90 12.50 -0.04
C LYS A 116 14.96 11.39 0.10
N TYR A 117 15.31 11.03 1.32
CA TYR A 117 16.34 10.00 1.58
C TYR A 117 15.80 8.59 1.37
N VAL A 118 14.54 8.34 1.75
CA VAL A 118 13.88 7.05 1.51
C VAL A 118 13.74 6.78 0.00
N ASN A 119 13.26 7.77 -0.77
CA ASN A 119 13.14 7.65 -2.22
C ASN A 119 14.51 7.70 -2.93
N ALA A 120 15.57 8.24 -2.32
CA ALA A 120 16.92 8.16 -2.89
C ALA A 120 17.54 6.76 -2.71
N TYR A 121 17.26 6.11 -1.57
CA TYR A 121 17.66 4.72 -1.35
C TYR A 121 16.85 3.75 -2.23
N PHE A 122 15.55 4.02 -2.40
CA PHE A 122 14.64 3.26 -3.27
C PHE A 122 14.13 4.16 -4.41
N PRO A 123 14.92 4.42 -5.47
CA PRO A 123 14.48 5.25 -6.58
C PRO A 123 13.39 4.53 -7.38
N VAL A 124 12.14 4.85 -7.06
CA VAL A 124 10.96 4.25 -7.70
C VAL A 124 10.68 4.94 -9.03
N ARG A 125 10.58 4.15 -10.10
CA ARG A 125 10.02 4.63 -11.37
C ARG A 125 8.59 4.13 -11.52
N ILE A 126 7.69 5.00 -11.93
CA ILE A 126 6.30 4.64 -12.18
C ILE A 126 6.10 4.54 -13.68
N VAL A 127 5.66 3.36 -14.13
CA VAL A 127 5.35 3.10 -15.53
C VAL A 127 3.84 2.97 -15.65
N VAL A 128 3.21 3.90 -16.36
CA VAL A 128 1.78 3.93 -16.61
C VAL A 128 1.54 3.40 -18.01
N GLU A 129 1.05 2.16 -18.09
CA GLU A 129 0.73 1.50 -19.36
C GLU A 129 -0.58 2.01 -19.97
N GLN A 130 -1.54 2.39 -19.11
CA GLN A 130 -2.81 2.94 -19.54
C GLN A 130 -3.17 4.13 -18.67
N ARG A 131 -3.56 5.23 -19.33
CA ARG A 131 -4.04 6.41 -18.64
C ARG A 131 -5.38 6.11 -17.96
N LEU A 132 -5.44 6.34 -16.66
CA LEU A 132 -6.65 6.17 -15.87
C LEU A 132 -7.52 7.43 -15.96
N ASP A 133 -8.83 7.22 -16.06
CA ASP A 133 -9.84 8.28 -15.98
C ASP A 133 -9.94 8.77 -14.52
N PRO A 134 -9.58 10.04 -14.23
CA PRO A 134 -9.62 10.59 -12.87
C PRO A 134 -11.03 10.73 -12.28
N SER A 135 -12.09 10.53 -13.07
CA SER A 135 -13.47 10.57 -12.59
C SER A 135 -13.94 9.26 -11.96
N GLN A 136 -13.14 8.19 -12.09
CA GLN A 136 -13.45 6.86 -11.58
C GLN A 136 -12.61 6.50 -10.36
N ASN A 137 -13.12 5.56 -9.58
CA ASN A 137 -12.42 4.99 -8.43
C ASN A 137 -11.84 3.62 -8.81
N TYR A 138 -10.62 3.36 -8.37
CA TYR A 138 -9.88 2.14 -8.71
C TYR A 138 -9.48 1.36 -7.46
N VAL A 139 -9.27 0.06 -7.67
CA VAL A 139 -8.64 -0.84 -6.69
C VAL A 139 -7.30 -1.27 -7.27
N PHE A 140 -6.22 -0.72 -6.73
CA PHE A 140 -4.86 -1.07 -7.11
C PHE A 140 -4.40 -2.31 -6.34
N GLY A 141 -3.86 -3.30 -7.04
CA GLY A 141 -3.14 -4.41 -6.44
C GLY A 141 -1.65 -4.10 -6.33
N VAL A 142 -1.10 -4.10 -5.12
CA VAL A 142 0.35 -3.91 -4.89
C VAL A 142 1.01 -5.27 -4.71
N SER A 143 1.92 -5.63 -5.63
CA SER A 143 2.69 -6.87 -5.65
C SER A 143 4.10 -6.63 -6.21
N PRO A 144 5.15 -7.35 -5.77
CA PRO A 144 5.16 -8.33 -4.69
C PRO A 144 5.08 -7.67 -3.31
N HIS A 145 4.58 -8.39 -2.31
CA HIS A 145 4.60 -7.94 -0.91
C HIS A 145 5.80 -8.52 -0.15
N GLY A 146 6.31 -7.73 0.78
CA GLY A 146 7.09 -8.21 1.91
C GLY A 146 6.23 -8.12 3.18
N ILE A 147 6.72 -8.67 4.29
CA ILE A 147 6.01 -8.65 5.59
C ILE A 147 5.50 -7.26 5.96
N LEU A 148 6.28 -6.20 5.64
CA LEU A 148 5.97 -4.81 5.98
C LEU A 148 5.38 -4.01 4.81
N CYS A 149 5.15 -4.63 3.65
CA CYS A 149 4.55 -3.98 2.47
C CYS A 149 5.22 -2.66 2.06
N PHE A 150 6.54 -2.62 2.23
CA PHE A 150 7.34 -1.40 2.19
C PHE A 150 7.25 -0.63 0.86
N SER A 151 7.15 -1.35 -0.26
CA SER A 151 6.98 -0.76 -1.59
C SER A 151 5.76 0.16 -1.65
N GLY A 152 4.62 -0.26 -1.12
CA GLY A 152 3.40 0.55 -1.09
C GLY A 152 3.59 1.85 -0.31
N GLN A 153 4.30 1.80 0.81
CA GLN A 153 4.56 3.01 1.62
C GLN A 153 5.47 4.01 0.90
N VAL A 154 6.53 3.55 0.22
CA VAL A 154 7.43 4.44 -0.53
C VAL A 154 6.74 5.09 -1.72
N VAL A 155 5.88 4.35 -2.41
CA VAL A 155 5.19 4.83 -3.62
C VAL A 155 4.01 5.74 -3.27
N ILE A 156 3.17 5.35 -2.30
CA ILE A 156 1.92 6.04 -1.99
C ILE A 156 2.12 7.12 -0.91
N GLY A 157 2.95 6.82 0.09
CA GLY A 157 3.19 7.68 1.24
C GLY A 157 4.06 8.90 0.93
N SER A 158 4.83 8.88 -0.15
CA SER A 158 5.73 9.97 -0.54
C SER A 158 5.13 10.83 -1.65
N GLN A 159 5.15 12.15 -1.48
CA GLN A 159 4.89 13.08 -2.60
C GLN A 159 6.02 13.10 -3.64
N ARG A 160 7.21 12.60 -3.29
CA ARG A 160 8.41 12.69 -4.14
C ARG A 160 8.56 11.50 -5.11
N GLY A 161 7.63 10.55 -5.05
CA GLY A 161 7.65 9.33 -5.85
C GLY A 161 6.99 9.43 -7.24
N GLY A 162 6.38 10.58 -7.59
CA GLY A 162 5.75 10.78 -8.90
C GLY A 162 4.34 10.18 -9.05
N LEU A 163 3.79 9.56 -7.99
CA LEU A 163 2.52 8.84 -8.06
C LEU A 163 1.34 9.79 -8.30
N ASP A 164 1.27 10.88 -7.53
CA ASP A 164 0.17 11.84 -7.61
C ASP A 164 0.09 12.47 -9.01
N GLU A 165 1.24 12.76 -9.64
CA GLU A 165 1.34 13.23 -11.03
C GLU A 165 0.93 12.15 -12.03
N SER A 166 1.42 10.92 -11.85
CA SER A 166 1.16 9.79 -12.76
C SER A 166 -0.32 9.43 -12.85
N LEU A 167 -1.07 9.61 -11.75
CA LEU A 167 -2.48 9.27 -11.65
C LEU A 167 -3.42 10.46 -11.90
N GLY A 168 -2.90 11.61 -12.32
CA GLY A 168 -3.73 12.77 -12.65
C GLY A 168 -4.59 13.28 -11.47
N GLY A 169 -4.06 13.18 -10.25
CA GLY A 169 -4.74 13.64 -9.03
C GLY A 169 -5.72 12.65 -8.40
N ILE A 170 -5.75 11.38 -8.83
CA ILE A 170 -6.44 10.31 -8.08
C ILE A 170 -5.71 10.11 -6.75
N ARG A 171 -6.44 10.18 -5.63
CA ARG A 171 -5.88 9.93 -4.31
C ARG A 171 -5.91 8.44 -4.04
N VAL A 172 -4.74 7.86 -3.81
CA VAL A 172 -4.62 6.44 -3.47
C VAL A 172 -4.43 6.28 -1.97
N HIS A 173 -5.36 5.55 -1.34
CA HIS A 173 -5.32 5.20 0.07
C HIS A 173 -4.72 3.80 0.26
N PRO A 174 -3.58 3.67 0.97
CA PRO A 174 -3.03 2.35 1.25
C PRO A 174 -3.92 1.64 2.26
N ILE A 175 -4.30 0.40 1.95
CA ILE A 175 -5.07 -0.44 2.86
C ILE A 175 -4.12 -1.09 3.86
N VAL A 176 -4.31 -0.76 5.14
CA VAL A 176 -3.48 -1.18 6.27
C VAL A 176 -4.27 -2.13 7.16
N LEU A 177 -3.57 -3.08 7.79
CA LEU A 177 -4.16 -3.98 8.78
C LEU A 177 -4.86 -3.16 9.88
N HIS A 178 -6.15 -3.42 10.10
CA HIS A 178 -6.98 -2.67 11.05
C HIS A 178 -6.34 -2.52 12.44
N HIS A 179 -5.72 -3.57 12.97
CA HIS A 179 -5.07 -3.56 14.28
C HIS A 179 -3.80 -2.71 14.31
N ALA A 180 -3.06 -2.63 13.21
CA ALA A 180 -1.86 -1.78 13.13
C ALA A 180 -2.26 -0.30 13.27
N LEU A 181 -3.37 0.11 12.65
CA LEU A 181 -3.89 1.48 12.78
C LEU A 181 -4.38 1.82 14.19
N LYS A 182 -4.51 0.86 15.11
CA LYS A 182 -4.86 1.12 16.52
C LYS A 182 -3.65 1.28 17.43
N LEU A 183 -2.44 0.98 16.93
CA LEU A 183 -1.22 1.09 17.71
C LEU A 183 -0.92 2.57 18.00
N PRO A 184 -0.75 2.99 19.27
CA PRO A 184 -0.46 4.38 19.59
C PRO A 184 0.79 4.89 18.87
N ILE A 185 0.82 6.19 18.54
CA ILE A 185 1.85 6.86 17.73
C ILE A 185 1.86 6.42 16.25
N PHE A 186 1.84 5.11 15.97
CA PHE A 186 1.69 4.60 14.60
C PHE A 186 0.32 4.95 14.03
N HIS A 187 -0.73 5.03 14.86
CA HIS A 187 -2.08 5.43 14.50
C HIS A 187 -2.08 6.75 13.70
N GLN A 188 -1.50 7.82 14.26
CA GLN A 188 -1.48 9.14 13.63
C GLN A 188 -0.59 9.13 12.39
N TYR A 189 0.55 8.43 12.44
CA TYR A 189 1.42 8.29 11.28
C TYR A 189 0.70 7.58 10.11
N GLY A 190 0.07 6.44 10.37
CA GLY A 190 -0.65 5.65 9.36
C GLY A 190 -1.83 6.41 8.76
N LEU A 191 -2.63 7.08 9.60
CA LEU A 191 -3.72 7.93 9.14
C LEU A 191 -3.21 9.13 8.34
N ALA A 192 -2.12 9.78 8.78
CA ALA A 192 -1.50 10.91 8.07
C ALA A 192 -0.95 10.54 6.70
N LEU A 193 -0.57 9.29 6.47
CA LEU A 193 -0.24 8.79 5.13
C LEU A 193 -1.47 8.50 4.26
N GLY A 194 -2.67 8.73 4.78
CA GLY A 194 -3.94 8.41 4.12
C GLY A 194 -4.35 6.94 4.27
N GLY A 195 -3.76 6.21 5.21
CA GLY A 195 -4.06 4.79 5.41
C GLY A 195 -5.50 4.54 5.85
N LEU A 196 -6.09 3.48 5.29
CA LEU A 196 -7.44 3.03 5.62
C LEU A 196 -7.43 1.58 6.12
N SER A 197 -8.41 1.25 6.95
CA SER A 197 -8.58 -0.12 7.46
C SER A 197 -8.84 -1.13 6.35
N SER A 198 -8.24 -2.31 6.47
CA SER A 198 -8.53 -3.50 5.66
C SER A 198 -9.93 -4.10 5.86
N SER A 199 -10.83 -3.42 6.57
CA SER A 199 -12.22 -3.85 6.74
C SER A 199 -13.03 -3.63 5.47
N ARG A 200 -13.90 -4.59 5.15
CA ARG A 200 -14.79 -4.52 3.96
C ARG A 200 -15.62 -3.24 3.94
N GLU A 201 -16.04 -2.79 5.11
CA GLU A 201 -16.85 -1.59 5.28
C GLU A 201 -16.07 -0.32 4.94
N SER A 202 -14.84 -0.17 5.44
CA SER A 202 -13.98 0.98 5.15
C SER A 202 -13.68 1.09 3.66
N ILE A 203 -13.32 -0.04 3.03
CA ILE A 203 -13.07 -0.13 1.59
C ILE A 203 -14.29 0.30 0.77
N ARG A 204 -15.49 -0.19 1.14
CA ARG A 204 -16.72 0.16 0.44
C ARG A 204 -17.09 1.62 0.58
N ARG A 205 -16.95 2.19 1.77
CA ARG A 205 -17.21 3.62 2.00
C ARG A 205 -16.29 4.48 1.14
N CYS A 206 -14.99 4.17 1.14
CA CYS A 206 -14.02 4.85 0.30
C CYS A 206 -14.39 4.80 -1.18
N LEU A 207 -14.67 3.60 -1.71
CA LEU A 207 -15.04 3.43 -3.11
C LEU A 207 -16.42 4.00 -3.48
N ALA A 208 -17.31 4.20 -2.50
CA ALA A 208 -18.60 4.85 -2.72
C ALA A 208 -18.48 6.38 -2.83
N HIS A 209 -17.40 6.98 -2.31
CA HIS A 209 -17.16 8.41 -2.42
C HIS A 209 -16.74 8.77 -3.85
N LYS A 210 -17.45 9.69 -4.51
CA LYS A 210 -17.10 10.19 -5.86
C LYS A 210 -15.99 11.24 -5.84
N ASN A 211 -15.05 11.14 -4.91
CA ASN A 211 -14.01 12.15 -4.64
C ASN A 211 -12.63 11.75 -5.17
N ARG A 212 -12.60 10.94 -6.24
CA ARG A 212 -11.36 10.42 -6.84
C ARG A 212 -10.53 9.61 -5.85
N ASP A 213 -11.21 8.95 -4.91
CA ASP A 213 -10.59 8.16 -3.86
C ASP A 213 -10.51 6.72 -4.32
N SER A 214 -9.28 6.27 -4.52
CA SER A 214 -8.93 4.91 -4.91
C SER A 214 -8.17 4.25 -3.77
N ILE A 215 -8.12 2.93 -3.79
CA ILE A 215 -7.42 2.17 -2.74
C ILE A 215 -6.30 1.34 -3.34
N ALA A 216 -5.24 1.16 -2.56
CA ALA A 216 -4.18 0.21 -2.86
C ALA A 216 -4.18 -0.93 -1.85
N ILE A 217 -4.54 -2.12 -2.33
CA ILE A 217 -4.52 -3.34 -1.54
C ILE A 217 -3.23 -4.07 -1.86
N VAL A 218 -2.45 -4.35 -0.83
CA VAL A 218 -1.32 -5.25 -0.96
C VAL A 218 -1.86 -6.66 -1.14
N VAL A 219 -1.68 -7.18 -2.35
CA VAL A 219 -2.27 -8.45 -2.76
C VAL A 219 -1.31 -9.57 -2.45
N GLY A 220 -1.81 -10.48 -1.63
CA GLY A 220 -1.09 -11.62 -1.13
C GLY A 220 -1.16 -11.70 0.39
N GLY A 221 -1.11 -12.91 0.92
CA GLY A 221 -1.43 -13.16 2.33
C GLY A 221 -0.21 -13.45 3.20
N ALA A 222 -0.45 -13.48 4.51
CA ALA A 222 0.51 -14.00 5.50
C ALA A 222 1.03 -15.41 5.13
N LYS A 223 0.24 -16.22 4.41
CA LYS A 223 0.71 -17.51 3.91
C LYS A 223 1.84 -17.38 2.89
N GLU A 224 1.75 -16.43 1.97
CA GLU A 224 2.79 -16.21 0.94
C GLU A 224 4.03 -15.57 1.53
N SER A 225 3.88 -14.72 2.56
CA SER A 225 5.04 -14.13 3.24
C SER A 225 5.88 -15.19 3.97
N LEU A 226 5.27 -16.28 4.42
CA LEU A 226 5.99 -17.44 5.00
C LEU A 226 6.75 -18.26 3.96
N TYR A 227 6.39 -18.18 2.68
CA TYR A 227 7.07 -18.88 1.59
C TYR A 227 8.10 -18.01 0.87
N THR A 228 8.29 -16.76 1.30
CA THR A 228 9.28 -15.83 0.72
C THR A 228 10.69 -16.36 0.97
N ASN A 229 11.37 -16.77 -0.10
CA ASN A 229 12.76 -17.22 -0.05
C ASN A 229 13.57 -16.59 -1.20
N ARG A 230 14.87 -16.40 -1.00
CA ARG A 230 15.75 -15.78 -1.99
C ARG A 230 15.80 -16.68 -3.24
N GLY A 231 15.47 -16.11 -4.40
CA GLY A 231 15.48 -16.82 -5.69
C GLY A 231 14.22 -17.62 -6.02
N SER A 232 13.21 -17.69 -5.15
CA SER A 232 11.95 -18.37 -5.45
C SER A 232 10.73 -17.54 -5.04
N ARG A 233 9.75 -17.39 -5.94
CA ARG A 233 8.45 -16.78 -5.63
C ARG A 233 7.38 -17.86 -5.63
N LYS A 234 6.74 -18.09 -4.49
CA LYS A 234 5.64 -19.05 -4.35
C LYS A 234 4.35 -18.28 -4.11
N VAL A 235 3.37 -18.48 -4.99
CA VAL A 235 2.03 -17.91 -4.88
C VAL A 235 1.05 -18.98 -4.43
N VAL A 236 0.11 -18.62 -3.55
CA VAL A 236 -0.87 -19.59 -3.01
C VAL A 236 -2.19 -19.38 -3.72
N LEU A 237 -2.44 -20.17 -4.76
CA LEU A 237 -3.61 -19.99 -5.65
C LEU A 237 -4.88 -20.69 -5.17
N LYS A 238 -4.72 -21.86 -4.50
CA LYS A 238 -5.86 -22.69 -4.09
C LYS A 238 -6.79 -21.89 -3.16
N ASN A 239 -8.06 -21.78 -3.56
CA ASN A 239 -9.13 -21.03 -2.87
C ASN A 239 -9.01 -19.49 -2.89
N ARG A 240 -8.14 -18.91 -3.72
CA ARG A 240 -8.11 -17.45 -3.95
C ARG A 240 -9.10 -17.05 -5.05
N LYS A 241 -9.65 -15.84 -4.93
CA LYS A 241 -10.49 -15.16 -5.92
C LYS A 241 -9.99 -13.70 -6.06
N GLY A 242 -10.12 -13.09 -7.23
CA GLY A 242 -9.72 -11.70 -7.47
C GLY A 242 -8.33 -11.58 -8.10
N PHE A 243 -7.50 -10.65 -7.61
CA PHE A 243 -6.11 -10.50 -8.04
C PHE A 243 -5.31 -11.77 -7.74
N VAL A 244 -4.94 -12.50 -8.78
CA VAL A 244 -4.16 -13.74 -8.76
C VAL A 244 -2.96 -13.60 -9.67
#